data_AF-A0A1I6LW80-F1
#
_entry.id   AF-A0A1I6LW80-F1
#
_cell.length_a   1.000
_cell.length_b   1.000
_cell.length_c   1.000
_cell.angle_alpha   90.00
_cell.angle_beta   90.00
_cell.angle_gamma   90.00
#
_symmetry.space_group_name_H-M   'P 1'
#
loop_
_entity.id
_entity.type
_entity.pdbx_description
1 polymer ?
#
loop_
_entity_poly.entity_id
_entity_poly.type
_entity_poly.pdbx_seq_one_letter_code
_entity_poly.pdbx_strand_id
1 'polypeptide(L)'
;MVGTFGQKPTNSHVVWTNRSGKGQGKKRFDFEYLELWAAHFGIDYETRTRVDHERGDEPREQHLVVFEWATAQRETVEMGDTTWELGGNETPRTFVELDETGMARMKSWKHEAVLDVRELWIDGPKLRIKTANHGKKSLDTRKLLAKNRPSRATGDAPSDA
;
A
#
# COMPACT_ATOMS: atom_id res chain seq x y z
N MET A 1 -20.52 13.98 33.90
CA MET A 1 -19.61 14.52 32.87
C MET A 1 -18.92 13.34 32.20
N VAL A 2 -19.39 12.93 31.02
CA VAL A 2 -18.79 11.81 30.26
C VAL A 2 -17.63 12.38 29.43
N GLY A 3 -16.41 11.95 29.73
CA GLY A 3 -15.19 12.42 29.07
C GLY A 3 -15.23 12.13 27.57
N THR A 4 -14.87 13.14 26.78
CA THR A 4 -14.77 13.06 25.32
C THR A 4 -13.59 12.17 24.93
N PHE A 5 -13.79 10.84 24.96
CA PHE A 5 -12.86 9.87 24.38
C PHE A 5 -12.74 10.15 22.89
N GLY A 6 -11.52 10.17 22.35
CA GLY A 6 -11.23 10.66 20.99
C GLY A 6 -12.00 9.94 19.88
N GLN A 7 -13.15 10.52 19.53
CA GLN A 7 -14.09 9.99 18.55
C GLN A 7 -13.45 9.98 17.16
N LYS A 8 -13.83 8.96 16.39
CA LYS A 8 -13.52 8.86 14.96
C LYS A 8 -14.05 10.13 14.27
N PRO A 9 -13.23 10.93 13.56
CA PRO A 9 -13.66 12.22 13.05
C PRO A 9 -14.84 12.12 12.08
N THR A 10 -14.84 11.08 11.23
CA THR A 10 -15.99 10.66 10.41
C THR A 10 -15.96 9.14 10.26
N ASN A 11 -17.08 8.53 9.90
CA ASN A 11 -17.14 7.09 9.63
C ASN A 11 -16.19 6.63 8.51
N SER A 12 -15.76 7.55 7.63
CA SER A 12 -14.83 7.26 6.55
C SER A 12 -13.35 7.36 6.94
N HIS A 13 -13.02 7.76 8.17
CA HIS A 13 -11.62 7.76 8.62
C HIS A 13 -11.12 6.34 8.84
N VAL A 14 -9.91 6.07 8.39
CA VAL A 14 -9.17 4.83 8.66
C VAL A 14 -8.07 5.12 9.67
N VAL A 15 -7.40 6.27 9.57
CA VAL A 15 -6.40 6.72 10.55
C VAL A 15 -6.81 8.07 11.11
N TRP A 16 -6.75 8.23 12.44
CA TRP A 16 -6.97 9.52 13.10
C TRP A 16 -6.20 9.63 14.42
N THR A 17 -6.14 10.84 14.95
CA THR A 17 -5.56 11.12 16.27
C THR A 17 -6.64 11.57 17.24
N ASN A 18 -6.59 11.08 18.48
CA ASN A 18 -7.62 11.31 19.50
C ASN A 18 -7.69 12.75 20.05
N ARG A 19 -6.80 13.66 19.64
CA ARG A 19 -6.82 15.08 20.06
C ARG A 19 -6.97 16.01 18.86
N SER A 20 -8.05 16.78 18.88
CA SER A 20 -8.24 18.00 18.08
C SER A 20 -7.19 19.04 18.48
N GLY A 21 -5.99 18.96 17.90
CA GLY A 21 -4.93 19.94 18.17
C GLY A 21 -3.52 19.37 18.00
N LYS A 22 -2.75 19.98 17.10
CA LYS A 22 -1.30 19.82 16.86
C LYS A 22 -0.69 18.40 16.68
N GLY A 23 -1.43 17.30 16.83
CA GLY A 23 -1.04 15.98 16.30
C GLY A 23 -0.18 15.14 17.23
N GLN A 24 -0.18 15.44 18.51
CA GLN A 24 0.56 14.69 19.54
C GLN A 24 -0.33 13.68 20.30
N GLY A 25 -1.42 13.24 19.67
CA GLY A 25 -2.35 12.25 20.25
C GLY A 25 -2.02 10.83 19.80
N LYS A 26 -2.46 9.83 20.57
CA LYS A 26 -2.35 8.41 20.16
C LYS A 26 -3.11 8.21 18.85
N LYS A 27 -2.44 7.65 17.85
CA LYS A 27 -3.07 7.27 16.58
C LYS A 27 -4.03 6.11 16.79
N ARG A 28 -5.10 6.12 16.03
CA ARG A 28 -6.15 5.09 15.99
C ARG A 28 -6.35 4.67 14.55
N PHE A 29 -6.71 3.41 14.38
CA PHE A 29 -6.76 2.72 13.10
C PHE A 29 -8.07 1.94 12.99
N ASP A 30 -8.58 1.87 11.78
CA ASP A 30 -9.72 1.04 11.38
C ASP A 30 -9.33 0.30 10.11
N PHE A 31 -8.44 -0.68 10.26
CA PHE A 31 -7.88 -1.46 9.16
C PHE A 31 -8.91 -2.41 8.54
N GLU A 32 -9.89 -2.85 9.32
CA GLU A 32 -11.06 -3.59 8.83
C GLU A 32 -11.85 -2.75 7.81
N TYR A 33 -12.09 -1.46 8.10
CA TYR A 33 -12.74 -0.59 7.14
C TYR A 33 -11.90 -0.36 5.87
N LEU A 34 -10.57 -0.33 5.98
CA LEU A 34 -9.67 -0.25 4.83
C LEU A 34 -9.71 -1.52 3.96
N GLU A 35 -9.73 -2.69 4.59
CA GLU A 35 -9.86 -3.98 3.92
C GLU A 35 -11.21 -4.08 3.18
N LEU A 36 -12.32 -3.75 3.85
CA LEU A 36 -13.65 -3.74 3.23
C LEU A 36 -13.72 -2.77 2.04
N TRP A 37 -13.06 -1.62 2.15
CA TRP A 37 -12.96 -0.67 1.03
C TRP A 37 -12.14 -1.23 -0.13
N ALA A 38 -11.00 -1.89 0.14
CA ALA A 38 -10.18 -2.52 -0.88
C ALA A 38 -10.98 -3.60 -1.63
N ALA A 39 -11.65 -4.48 -0.89
CA ALA A 39 -12.54 -5.51 -1.44
C ALA A 39 -13.66 -4.90 -2.29
N HIS A 40 -14.29 -3.81 -1.84
CA HIS A 40 -15.36 -3.13 -2.58
C HIS A 40 -14.91 -2.62 -3.96
N PHE A 41 -13.64 -2.21 -4.10
CA PHE A 41 -13.09 -1.72 -5.36
C PHE A 41 -12.32 -2.80 -6.15
N GLY A 42 -12.31 -4.06 -5.69
CA GLY A 42 -11.57 -5.16 -6.32
C GLY A 42 -10.06 -4.98 -6.24
N ILE A 43 -9.58 -4.48 -5.11
CA ILE A 43 -8.17 -4.19 -4.83
C ILE A 43 -7.68 -5.20 -3.81
N ASP A 44 -6.51 -5.77 -4.06
CA ASP A 44 -5.95 -6.79 -3.17
C ASP A 44 -5.51 -6.15 -1.85
N TYR A 45 -5.77 -6.88 -0.76
CA TYR A 45 -5.41 -6.50 0.59
C TYR A 45 -4.62 -7.63 1.24
N GLU A 46 -3.46 -7.30 1.81
CA GLU A 46 -2.62 -8.25 2.51
C GLU A 46 -2.14 -7.69 3.84
N THR A 47 -1.91 -8.59 4.78
CA THR A 47 -1.21 -8.29 6.04
C THR A 47 0.11 -9.04 6.07
N ARG A 48 1.19 -8.34 6.41
CA ARG A 48 2.53 -8.93 6.54
C ARG A 48 3.20 -8.43 7.80
N THR A 49 3.96 -9.29 8.47
CA THR A 49 4.85 -8.87 9.56
C THR A 49 6.27 -8.81 9.03
N ARG A 50 6.91 -7.62 9.09
CA ARG A 50 8.33 -7.49 8.73
C ARG A 50 9.03 -6.44 9.56
N VAL A 51 10.36 -6.58 9.65
CA VAL A 51 11.25 -5.49 10.05
C VAL A 51 11.43 -4.58 8.83
N ASP A 52 11.22 -3.29 9.02
CA ASP A 52 11.40 -2.30 7.97
C ASP A 52 12.31 -1.20 8.49
N HIS A 53 13.61 -1.34 8.26
CA HIS A 53 14.63 -0.41 8.76
C HIS A 53 14.48 1.02 8.25
N GLU A 54 13.64 1.29 7.24
CA GLU A 54 13.30 2.66 6.83
C GLU A 54 12.23 3.29 7.74
N ARG A 55 11.48 2.47 8.50
CA ARG A 55 10.34 2.87 9.34
C ARG A 55 10.49 2.47 10.82
N GLY A 56 11.40 1.57 11.16
CA GLY A 56 11.74 1.17 12.52
C GLY A 56 12.48 -0.18 12.60
N ASP A 57 13.18 -0.40 13.70
CA ASP A 57 14.02 -1.60 13.90
C ASP A 57 13.28 -2.80 14.50
N GLU A 58 11.99 -2.63 14.80
CA GLU A 58 11.13 -3.69 15.35
C GLU A 58 10.24 -4.30 14.26
N PRO A 59 9.96 -5.61 14.29
CA PRO A 59 8.96 -6.21 13.43
C PRO A 59 7.57 -5.61 13.71
N ARG A 60 6.88 -5.16 12.66
CA ARG A 60 5.53 -4.60 12.77
C ARG A 60 4.59 -5.26 11.77
N GLU A 61 3.31 -5.30 12.14
CA GLU A 61 2.25 -5.63 11.19
C GLU A 61 2.05 -4.49 10.19
N GLN A 62 1.97 -4.86 8.92
CA GLN A 62 1.84 -3.95 7.80
C GLN A 62 0.63 -4.35 6.99
N HIS A 63 -0.28 -3.40 6.80
CA HIS A 63 -1.47 -3.53 5.98
C HIS A 63 -1.17 -2.99 4.60
N LEU A 64 -1.15 -3.86 3.59
CA LEU A 64 -0.84 -3.55 2.21
C LEU A 64 -2.12 -3.54 1.38
N VAL A 65 -2.38 -2.42 0.73
CA VAL A 65 -3.35 -2.28 -0.35
C VAL A 65 -2.58 -2.34 -1.66
N VAL A 66 -2.73 -3.41 -2.42
CA VAL A 66 -2.00 -3.66 -3.67
C VAL A 66 -2.88 -3.36 -4.86
N PHE A 67 -2.47 -2.37 -5.65
CA PHE A 67 -3.19 -1.96 -6.87
C PHE A 67 -2.64 -2.67 -8.12
N GLU A 68 -1.41 -3.16 -8.06
CA GLU A 68 -0.78 -3.86 -9.18
C GLU A 68 0.34 -4.77 -8.70
N TRP A 69 0.36 -5.99 -9.25
CA TRP A 69 1.41 -6.98 -9.07
C TRP A 69 2.41 -6.95 -10.22
N ALA A 70 3.68 -7.23 -9.91
CA ALA A 70 4.72 -7.54 -10.88
C ALA A 70 5.12 -9.01 -10.72
N THR A 71 5.01 -9.77 -11.79
CA THR A 71 5.56 -11.13 -11.87
C THR A 71 7.05 -11.02 -12.21
N ALA A 72 7.92 -11.58 -11.38
CA ALA A 72 9.33 -11.73 -11.74
C ALA A 72 9.45 -12.63 -12.99
N GLN A 73 10.31 -12.27 -13.94
CA GLN A 73 10.61 -13.15 -15.06
C GLN A 73 11.09 -14.50 -14.54
N ARG A 74 10.57 -15.58 -15.12
CA ARG A 74 11.06 -16.92 -14.85
C ARG A 74 12.38 -17.08 -15.58
N GLU A 75 13.40 -17.47 -14.84
CA GLU A 75 14.71 -17.80 -15.37
C GLU A 75 14.98 -19.26 -15.06
N THR A 76 15.31 -20.02 -16.10
CA THR A 76 15.70 -21.41 -15.96
C THR A 76 17.22 -21.44 -15.80
N VAL A 77 17.69 -21.95 -14.65
CA VAL A 77 19.11 -22.13 -14.38
C VAL A 77 19.43 -23.62 -14.40
N GLU A 78 20.32 -24.01 -15.30
CA GLU A 78 20.86 -25.36 -15.36
C GLU A 78 22.12 -25.45 -14.49
N MET A 79 22.14 -26.37 -13.54
CA MET A 79 23.30 -26.64 -12.69
C MET A 79 23.57 -28.14 -12.64
N GLY A 80 24.56 -28.58 -13.42
CA GLY A 80 24.81 -30.00 -13.66
C GLY A 80 23.66 -30.65 -14.44
N ASP A 81 23.17 -31.79 -13.98
CA ASP A 81 22.03 -32.50 -14.60
C ASP A 81 20.67 -32.01 -14.07
N THR A 82 20.65 -30.93 -13.29
CA THR A 82 19.43 -30.42 -12.66
C THR A 82 19.05 -29.06 -13.22
N THR A 83 17.83 -28.98 -13.74
CA THR A 83 17.19 -27.74 -14.19
C THR A 83 16.37 -27.16 -13.04
N TRP A 84 16.67 -25.92 -12.66
CA TRP A 84 15.92 -25.16 -11.67
C TRP A 84 15.17 -24.02 -12.37
N GLU A 85 13.87 -23.92 -12.15
CA GLU A 85 13.15 -22.68 -12.47
C GLU A 85 13.21 -21.73 -11.27
N LEU A 86 13.83 -20.58 -11.48
CA LEU A 86 13.87 -19.47 -10.53
C LEU A 86 12.89 -18.38 -11.00
N GLY A 87 12.22 -17.71 -10.05
CA GLY A 87 11.29 -16.62 -10.36
C GLY A 87 9.82 -17.04 -10.41
N GLY A 88 8.97 -16.25 -11.08
CA GLY A 88 7.53 -16.48 -11.14
C GLY A 88 6.73 -16.02 -9.92
N ASN A 89 7.38 -15.58 -8.85
CA ASN A 89 6.70 -14.99 -7.70
C ASN A 89 6.17 -13.60 -8.03
N GLU A 90 4.92 -13.34 -7.59
CA GLU A 90 4.33 -12.01 -7.70
C GLU A 90 4.81 -11.12 -6.56
N THR A 91 5.17 -9.88 -6.90
CA THR A 91 5.62 -8.86 -5.96
C THR A 91 4.76 -7.62 -6.10
N PRO A 92 4.34 -6.96 -5.00
CA PRO A 92 3.57 -5.73 -5.09
C PRO A 92 4.36 -4.65 -5.83
N ARG A 93 3.81 -4.17 -6.95
CA ARG A 93 4.44 -3.15 -7.78
C ARG A 93 3.95 -1.75 -7.45
N THR A 94 2.62 -1.61 -7.37
CA THR A 94 1.95 -0.37 -6.99
C THR A 94 1.13 -0.65 -5.75
N PHE A 95 1.45 -0.02 -4.63
CA PHE A 95 0.81 -0.31 -3.34
C PHE A 95 0.83 0.87 -2.37
N VAL A 96 -0.06 0.81 -1.39
CA VAL A 96 0.00 1.59 -0.15
C VAL A 96 0.14 0.63 1.00
N GLU A 97 1.16 0.81 1.81
CA GLU A 97 1.47 -0.03 2.96
C GLU A 97 1.48 0.85 4.21
N LEU A 98 0.75 0.45 5.25
CA LEU A 98 0.57 1.22 6.48
C LEU A 98 0.78 0.33 7.70
N ASP A 99 1.50 0.84 8.70
CA ASP A 99 1.67 0.15 9.99
C ASP A 99 0.85 0.81 11.11
N GLU A 100 0.81 0.14 12.26
CA GLU A 100 0.13 0.61 13.48
C GLU A 100 0.75 1.88 14.12
N THR A 101 1.92 2.32 13.65
CA THR A 101 2.51 3.60 14.07
C THR A 101 2.06 4.75 13.16
N GLY A 102 1.32 4.42 12.10
CA GLY A 102 0.85 5.35 11.08
C GLY A 102 1.95 5.78 10.12
N MET A 103 2.99 4.96 9.94
CA MET A 103 4.00 5.17 8.91
C MET A 103 3.56 4.47 7.63
N ALA A 104 3.32 5.25 6.58
CA ALA A 104 2.91 4.74 5.27
C ALA A 104 4.07 4.72 4.28
N ARG A 105 4.22 3.62 3.55
CA ARG A 105 4.99 3.57 2.31
C ARG A 105 4.03 3.53 1.14
N MET A 106 4.21 4.43 0.18
CA MET A 106 3.45 4.45 -1.04
C MET A 106 4.39 4.25 -2.21
N LYS A 107 4.13 3.23 -3.01
CA LYS A 107 4.91 2.92 -4.21
C LYS A 107 4.02 2.97 -5.43
N SER A 108 4.52 3.65 -6.45
CA SER A 108 3.97 3.67 -7.80
C SER A 108 5.13 3.55 -8.79
N TRP A 109 4.81 3.35 -10.05
CA TRP A 109 5.78 3.24 -11.15
C TRP A 109 6.86 4.32 -11.20
N LYS A 110 6.53 5.56 -10.84
CA LYS A 110 7.44 6.72 -10.99
C LYS A 110 7.88 7.31 -9.65
N HIS A 111 7.31 6.83 -8.56
CA HIS A 111 7.44 7.51 -7.29
C HIS A 111 7.29 6.54 -6.13
N GLU A 112 8.18 6.70 -5.16
CA GLU A 112 8.11 6.04 -3.88
C GLU A 112 8.22 7.08 -2.76
N ALA A 113 7.41 6.97 -1.72
CA ALA A 113 7.45 7.87 -0.57
C ALA A 113 7.14 7.12 0.72
N VAL A 114 7.89 7.45 1.78
CA VAL A 114 7.54 7.14 3.16
C VAL A 114 7.00 8.39 3.83
N LEU A 115 5.84 8.28 4.48
CA LEU A 115 5.11 9.39 5.08
C LEU A 115 4.63 9.04 6.48
N ASP A 116 4.79 9.99 7.41
CA ASP A 116 4.07 9.96 8.69
C ASP A 116 2.62 10.41 8.48
N VAL A 117 1.69 9.45 8.52
CA VAL A 117 0.25 9.65 8.36
C VAL A 117 -0.37 10.08 9.68
N ARG A 118 -0.97 11.26 9.64
CA ARG A 118 -1.72 11.84 10.77
C ARG A 118 -3.21 11.53 10.68
N GLU A 119 -3.78 11.69 9.49
CA GLU A 119 -5.17 11.34 9.20
C GLU A 119 -5.21 10.66 7.83
N LEU A 120 -6.00 9.59 7.73
CA LEU A 120 -6.32 8.91 6.48
C LEU A 120 -7.81 8.68 6.44
N TRP A 121 -8.47 9.08 5.36
CA TRP A 121 -9.89 8.84 5.17
C TRP A 121 -10.22 8.50 3.73
N ILE A 122 -11.30 7.76 3.58
CA ILE A 122 -11.84 7.32 2.31
C ILE A 122 -12.81 8.39 1.77
N ASP A 123 -12.67 8.70 0.49
CA ASP A 123 -13.50 9.64 -0.28
C ASP A 123 -13.87 8.95 -1.61
N GLY A 124 -14.85 8.05 -1.54
CA GLY A 124 -15.21 7.14 -2.64
C GLY A 124 -14.02 6.27 -3.07
N PRO A 125 -13.56 6.34 -4.33
CA PRO A 125 -12.39 5.59 -4.81
C PRO A 125 -11.06 6.21 -4.37
N LYS A 126 -11.05 7.28 -3.56
CA LYS A 126 -9.84 8.01 -3.21
C LYS A 126 -9.44 7.75 -1.77
N LEU A 127 -8.13 7.54 -1.56
CA LEU A 127 -7.50 7.65 -0.25
C LEU A 127 -6.99 9.08 -0.09
N ARG A 128 -7.46 9.77 0.94
CA ARG A 128 -7.01 11.10 1.31
C ARG A 128 -6.12 10.98 2.53
N ILE A 129 -4.95 11.59 2.45
CA ILE A 129 -3.91 11.46 3.47
C ILE A 129 -3.48 12.85 3.89
N LYS A 130 -3.44 13.08 5.19
CA LYS A 130 -2.82 14.25 5.80
C LYS A 130 -1.59 13.79 6.57
N THR A 131 -0.45 14.37 6.24
CA THR A 131 0.83 14.02 6.86
C THR A 131 1.10 14.87 8.10
N ALA A 132 2.02 14.40 8.94
CA ALA A 132 2.47 15.17 10.11
C ALA A 132 3.07 16.53 9.71
N ASN A 133 3.82 16.58 8.61
CA ASN A 133 4.47 17.79 8.08
C ASN A 133 3.51 18.72 7.29
N HIS A 134 2.21 18.72 7.64
CA HIS A 134 1.16 19.56 7.07
C HIS A 134 0.85 19.38 5.57
N GLY A 135 1.39 18.35 4.90
CA GLY A 135 1.07 18.03 3.51
C GLY A 135 -0.25 17.25 3.39
N LYS A 136 -1.08 17.59 2.39
CA LYS A 136 -2.20 16.75 1.96
C LYS A 136 -1.83 15.99 0.70
N LYS A 137 -2.06 14.68 0.69
CA LYS A 137 -1.90 13.80 -0.47
C LYS A 137 -3.25 13.15 -0.79
N SER A 138 -3.44 12.84 -2.06
CA SER A 138 -4.64 12.18 -2.55
C SER A 138 -4.22 11.10 -3.53
N LEU A 139 -4.67 9.88 -3.28
CA LEU A 139 -4.49 8.74 -4.16
C LEU A 139 -5.84 8.38 -4.76
N ASP A 140 -5.91 8.28 -6.08
CA ASP A 140 -7.13 7.89 -6.78
C ASP A 140 -6.92 6.48 -7.35
N THR A 141 -7.61 5.50 -6.77
CA THR A 141 -7.44 4.08 -7.12
C THR A 141 -7.76 3.80 -8.57
N ARG A 142 -8.75 4.49 -9.14
CA ARG A 142 -9.11 4.33 -10.56
C ARG A 142 -7.95 4.70 -11.47
N LYS A 143 -7.15 5.70 -11.10
CA LYS A 143 -5.97 6.08 -11.88
C LYS A 143 -4.84 5.06 -11.75
N LEU A 144 -4.73 4.40 -10.61
CA LEU A 144 -3.72 3.35 -10.39
C LEU A 144 -4.10 2.06 -11.11
N LEU A 145 -5.38 1.68 -11.09
CA LEU A 145 -5.90 0.50 -11.76
C LEU A 145 -5.95 0.66 -13.28
N ALA A 146 -6.29 1.86 -13.80
CA ALA A 146 -6.62 2.03 -15.22
C ALA A 146 -5.44 2.43 -16.14
N LYS A 147 -4.25 2.80 -15.64
CA LYS A 147 -3.31 3.58 -16.47
C LYS A 147 -1.81 3.24 -16.49
N ASN A 148 -1.32 2.12 -15.95
CA ASN A 148 0.12 1.81 -16.08
C ASN A 148 0.46 0.37 -16.51
N ARG A 149 -0.41 -0.33 -17.26
CA ARG A 149 0.05 -1.53 -17.97
C ARG A 149 0.83 -1.06 -19.22
N PRO A 150 2.17 -1.15 -19.31
CA PRO A 150 2.81 -1.05 -20.61
C PRO A 150 2.15 -2.13 -21.48
N SER A 151 1.68 -1.74 -22.67
CA SER A 151 1.21 -2.69 -23.66
C SER A 151 2.29 -3.74 -23.81
N ARG A 152 1.95 -4.99 -23.51
CA ARG A 152 2.80 -6.15 -23.72
C ARG A 152 3.20 -6.08 -25.19
N ALA A 153 4.43 -5.67 -25.48
CA ALA A 153 4.98 -5.78 -26.81
C ALA A 153 4.91 -7.27 -27.13
N THR A 154 3.97 -7.60 -28.01
CA THR A 154 3.89 -8.90 -28.68
C THR A 154 5.29 -9.22 -29.18
N GLY A 155 5.84 -10.32 -28.67
CA GLY A 155 7.14 -10.80 -29.07
C GLY A 155 7.19 -10.93 -30.58
N ASP A 156 8.24 -10.35 -31.16
CA ASP A 156 8.76 -10.84 -32.42
C ASP A 156 9.09 -12.31 -32.21
N ALA A 157 8.33 -13.17 -32.89
CA ALA A 157 8.75 -14.53 -33.12
C ALA A 157 9.99 -14.51 -34.02
N PRO A 158 11.00 -15.36 -33.80
CA PRO A 158 12.06 -15.53 -34.78
C PRO A 158 11.43 -16.13 -36.05
N SER A 159 11.60 -15.45 -37.19
CA SER A 159 11.32 -16.07 -38.49
C SER A 159 12.53 -16.93 -38.85
N ASP A 160 12.39 -18.24 -38.68
CA ASP A 160 13.20 -19.20 -39.42
C ASP A 160 12.65 -19.30 -40.85
N ALA A 161 13.45 -18.85 -41.82
CA ALA A 161 13.42 -19.25 -43.22
C ALA A 161 14.78 -18.94 -43.88
#